data_AF-A0A3B9HDL3-F1
#
_entry.id   AF-A0A3B9HDL3-F1
#
_cell.length_a   1.000
_cell.length_b   1.000
_cell.length_c   1.000
_cell.angle_alpha   90.00
_cell.angle_beta   90.00
_cell.angle_gamma   90.00
#
_symmetry.space_group_name_H-M   'P 1'
#
loop_
_entity.id
_entity.type
_entity.pdbx_description
1 polymer ?
#
loop_
_entity_poly.entity_id
_entity_poly.type
_entity_poly.pdbx_seq_one_letter_code
_entity_poly.pdbx_strand_id
1 'polypeptide(L)'
;MWVGMNKELEILLQESEEIEKAGLTSRRNLLHRLAHALAPFPGFLGMSTIQAVELDPMVGAPDRGCVVVSPAGDLRELVIDLLPGPAVLGGVDHNDSMREIELSEEEMEWYTNQGISILSTLLRERIVR
;
A
#
# COMPACT_ATOMS: atom_id res chain seq x y z
N MET A 1 -2.83 37.94 29.01
CA MET A 1 -3.47 37.66 27.71
C MET A 1 -2.66 36.74 26.79
N TRP A 2 -1.39 36.43 27.10
CA TRP A 2 -0.52 35.60 26.24
C TRP A 2 -0.54 34.08 26.54
N VAL A 3 -0.98 33.66 27.73
CA VAL A 3 -0.98 32.23 28.14
C VAL A 3 -2.18 31.47 27.56
N GLY A 4 -3.32 32.12 27.33
CA GLY A 4 -4.52 31.48 26.77
C GLY A 4 -4.41 31.17 25.28
N MET A 5 -3.74 32.04 24.51
CA MET A 5 -3.60 31.91 23.06
C MET A 5 -2.72 30.72 22.67
N ASN A 6 -1.72 30.35 23.50
CA ASN A 6 -0.91 29.15 23.25
C ASN A 6 -1.72 27.86 23.50
N LYS A 7 -2.63 27.88 24.48
CA LYS A 7 -3.46 26.72 24.81
C LYS A 7 -4.51 26.43 23.74
N GLU A 8 -5.11 27.46 23.15
CA GLU A 8 -6.04 27.28 22.02
C GLU A 8 -5.33 26.68 20.80
N LEU A 9 -4.11 27.14 20.49
CA LEU A 9 -3.30 26.57 19.40
C LEU A 9 -2.90 25.12 19.65
N GLU A 10 -2.51 24.77 20.88
CA GLU A 10 -2.21 23.39 21.29
C GLU A 10 -3.43 22.48 21.13
N ILE A 11 -4.62 22.94 21.51
CA ILE A 11 -5.87 22.18 21.33
C ILE A 11 -6.16 21.97 19.84
N LEU A 12 -6.06 23.02 19.02
CA LEU A 12 -6.29 22.91 17.58
C LEU A 12 -5.30 21.97 16.89
N LEU A 13 -4.03 21.97 17.31
CA LEU A 13 -3.03 21.04 16.78
C LEU A 13 -3.39 19.59 17.12
N GLN A 14 -3.74 19.32 18.38
CA GLN A 14 -4.17 18.00 18.83
C GLN A 14 -5.42 17.51 18.07
N GLU A 15 -6.42 18.37 17.90
CA GLU A 15 -7.63 18.06 17.12
C GLU A 15 -7.29 17.72 15.66
N SER A 16 -6.36 18.47 15.05
CA SER A 16 -5.88 18.20 13.69
C SER A 16 -5.23 16.81 13.58
N GLU A 17 -4.33 16.47 14.50
CA GLU A 17 -3.64 15.17 14.51
C GLU A 17 -4.63 14.00 14.70
N GLU A 18 -5.63 14.16 15.55
CA GLU A 18 -6.68 13.15 15.77
C GLU A 18 -7.54 12.93 14.53
N ILE A 19 -7.91 14.00 13.84
CA ILE A 19 -8.67 13.93 12.58
C ILE A 19 -7.86 13.22 11.50
N GLU A 20 -6.59 13.58 11.33
CA GLU A 20 -5.71 12.96 10.32
C GLU A 20 -5.54 11.45 10.60
N LYS A 21 -5.31 11.07 11.85
CA LYS A 21 -5.21 9.67 12.26
C LYS A 21 -6.50 8.89 12.02
N ALA A 22 -7.66 9.46 12.34
CA ALA A 22 -8.96 8.84 12.06
C ALA A 22 -9.21 8.72 10.55
N GLY A 23 -8.80 9.71 9.76
CA GLY A 23 -8.85 9.72 8.31
C GLY A 23 -7.99 8.62 7.69
N LEU A 24 -6.74 8.49 8.13
CA LEU A 24 -5.84 7.42 7.68
C LEU A 24 -6.39 6.03 8.03
N THR A 25 -6.91 5.86 9.24
CA THR A 25 -7.54 4.60 9.67
C THR A 25 -8.72 4.23 8.77
N SER A 26 -9.58 5.20 8.45
CA SER A 26 -10.75 5.00 7.57
C SER A 26 -10.34 4.61 6.15
N ARG A 27 -9.27 5.23 5.63
CA ARG A 27 -8.70 4.92 4.31
C ARG A 27 -8.10 3.52 4.26
N ARG A 28 -7.31 3.12 5.26
CA ARG A 28 -6.78 1.74 5.34
C ARG A 28 -7.91 0.70 5.37
N ASN A 29 -8.97 0.94 6.15
CA ASN A 29 -10.15 0.08 6.15
C ASN A 29 -10.83 0.01 4.77
N LEU A 30 -10.89 1.12 4.03
CA LEU A 30 -11.39 1.12 2.65
C LEU A 30 -10.49 0.30 1.73
N LEU A 31 -9.16 0.45 1.83
CA LEU A 31 -8.20 -0.31 1.04
C LEU A 31 -8.39 -1.83 1.21
N HIS A 32 -8.51 -2.31 2.46
CA HIS A 32 -8.82 -3.71 2.77
C HIS A 32 -10.12 -4.18 2.11
N ARG A 33 -11.19 -3.38 2.22
CA ARG A 33 -12.50 -3.73 1.64
C ARG A 33 -12.47 -3.77 0.12
N LEU A 34 -11.78 -2.84 -0.52
CA LEU A 34 -11.58 -2.83 -1.97
C LEU A 34 -10.78 -4.05 -2.41
N ALA A 35 -9.72 -4.39 -1.68
CA ALA A 35 -8.90 -5.56 -2.00
C ALA A 35 -9.71 -6.86 -1.93
N HIS A 36 -10.49 -7.05 -0.87
CA HIS A 36 -11.37 -8.21 -0.74
C HIS A 36 -12.49 -8.27 -1.79
N ALA A 37 -13.00 -7.12 -2.25
CA ALA A 37 -14.00 -7.09 -3.32
C ALA A 37 -13.43 -7.51 -4.69
N LEU A 38 -12.11 -7.38 -4.87
CA LEU A 38 -11.42 -7.77 -6.09
C LEU A 38 -11.03 -9.26 -6.06
N ALA A 39 -11.97 -10.20 -5.88
CA ALA A 39 -11.69 -11.65 -5.98
C ALA A 39 -11.97 -12.20 -7.40
N PRO A 40 -11.06 -12.95 -8.06
CA PRO A 40 -9.67 -13.21 -7.66
C PRO A 40 -8.83 -11.93 -7.70
N PHE A 41 -7.85 -11.80 -6.81
CA PHE A 41 -7.02 -10.60 -6.71
C PHE A 41 -6.13 -10.41 -7.95
N PRO A 42 -5.91 -9.17 -8.43
CA PRO A 42 -5.07 -8.91 -9.59
C PRO A 42 -3.65 -9.48 -9.43
N GLY A 43 -3.12 -9.95 -10.55
CA GLY A 43 -1.74 -10.41 -10.65
C GLY A 43 -0.74 -9.26 -10.71
N PHE A 44 0.40 -9.38 -10.05
CA PHE A 44 1.50 -8.42 -10.16
C PHE A 44 1.97 -8.35 -11.60
N LEU A 45 1.86 -7.18 -12.23
CA LEU A 45 2.14 -6.97 -13.66
C LEU A 45 1.47 -8.00 -14.59
N GLY A 46 0.26 -8.48 -14.22
CA GLY A 46 -0.49 -9.47 -14.99
C GLY A 46 -0.02 -10.92 -14.84
N MET A 47 0.92 -11.20 -13.93
CA MET A 47 1.36 -12.57 -13.65
C MET A 47 0.27 -13.40 -12.97
N SER A 48 0.20 -14.69 -13.29
CA SER A 48 -0.75 -15.61 -12.66
C SER A 48 -0.27 -16.17 -11.32
N THR A 49 1.02 -16.06 -11.01
CA THR A 49 1.65 -16.69 -9.84
C THR A 49 1.75 -15.76 -8.63
N ILE A 50 1.84 -14.44 -8.85
CA ILE A 50 1.94 -13.44 -7.79
C ILE A 50 0.69 -12.57 -7.84
N GLN A 51 -0.06 -12.52 -6.75
CA GLN A 51 -1.23 -11.64 -6.62
C GLN A 51 -0.86 -10.40 -5.82
N ALA A 52 -0.54 -9.31 -6.50
CA ALA A 52 -0.24 -8.03 -5.88
C ALA A 52 -0.51 -6.89 -6.87
N VAL A 53 -0.77 -5.68 -6.37
CA VAL A 53 -0.90 -4.48 -7.19
C VAL A 53 0.26 -3.55 -6.88
N GLU A 54 1.08 -3.25 -7.89
CA GLU A 54 2.20 -2.31 -7.79
C GLU A 54 1.74 -0.89 -7.50
N LEU A 55 2.50 -0.20 -6.65
CA LEU A 55 2.36 1.22 -6.37
C LEU A 55 3.59 1.96 -6.92
N ASP A 56 3.39 3.17 -7.45
CA ASP A 56 4.53 3.98 -7.90
C ASP A 56 5.35 4.43 -6.68
N PRO A 57 6.65 4.70 -6.82
CA PRO A 57 7.44 5.26 -5.73
C PRO A 57 7.03 6.70 -5.42
N MET A 58 7.01 7.05 -4.12
CA MET A 58 6.79 8.43 -3.68
C MET A 58 8.01 9.30 -4.02
N VAL A 59 7.78 10.39 -4.77
CA VAL A 59 8.86 11.32 -5.17
C VAL A 59 9.47 12.00 -3.95
N GLY A 60 10.79 11.87 -3.78
CA GLY A 60 11.54 12.49 -2.68
C GLY A 60 11.59 11.65 -1.40
N ALA A 61 10.93 10.49 -1.36
CA ALA A 61 11.05 9.53 -0.26
C ALA A 61 12.28 8.61 -0.43
N PRO A 62 12.73 7.94 0.65
CA PRO A 62 13.73 6.87 0.54
C PRO A 62 13.28 5.76 -0.40
N ASP A 63 14.22 5.05 -1.00
CA ASP A 63 13.91 3.84 -1.76
C ASP A 63 13.34 2.76 -0.82
N ARG A 64 12.13 2.32 -1.13
CA ARG A 64 11.34 1.32 -0.38
C ARG A 64 11.26 -0.02 -1.12
N GLY A 65 11.96 -0.18 -2.23
CA GLY A 65 11.79 -1.31 -3.12
C GLY A 65 10.42 -1.28 -3.80
N CYS A 66 9.93 -2.47 -4.18
CA CYS A 66 8.64 -2.60 -4.86
C CYS A 66 7.49 -2.59 -3.84
N VAL A 67 6.87 -1.44 -3.62
CA VAL A 67 5.71 -1.33 -2.75
C VAL A 67 4.47 -1.84 -3.47
N VAL A 68 3.72 -2.73 -2.83
CA VAL A 68 2.51 -3.34 -3.40
C VAL A 68 1.35 -3.35 -2.41
N VAL A 69 0.13 -3.42 -2.93
CA VAL A 69 -1.05 -3.82 -2.18
C VAL A 69 -1.22 -5.33 -2.29
N SER A 70 -1.27 -6.02 -1.15
CA SER A 70 -1.50 -7.47 -1.07
C SER A 70 -2.99 -7.84 -1.27
N PRO A 71 -3.34 -9.12 -1.45
CA PRO A 71 -4.74 -9.57 -1.51
C PRO A 71 -5.53 -9.30 -0.23
N ALA A 72 -4.84 -9.17 0.90
CA ALA A 72 -5.45 -8.77 2.17
C ALA A 72 -5.70 -7.26 2.25
N GLY A 73 -5.13 -6.46 1.34
CA GLY A 73 -5.17 -5.00 1.37
C GLY A 73 -4.09 -4.36 2.25
N ASP A 74 -3.06 -5.11 2.62
CA ASP A 74 -1.88 -4.55 3.31
C ASP A 74 -0.91 -3.91 2.30
N LEU A 75 -0.21 -2.86 2.73
CA LEU A 75 0.98 -2.37 2.05
C LEU A 75 2.16 -3.28 2.42
N ARG A 76 2.88 -3.79 1.41
CA ARG A 76 4.01 -4.71 1.57
C ARG A 76 5.13 -4.31 0.62
N GLU A 77 6.35 -4.70 0.96
CA GLU A 77 7.43 -4.77 -0.02
C GLU A 77 7.37 -6.13 -0.72
N LEU A 78 7.30 -6.14 -2.05
CA LEU A 78 7.47 -7.34 -2.84
C LEU A 78 8.96 -7.54 -3.15
N VAL A 79 9.53 -8.60 -2.60
CA VAL A 79 10.90 -9.02 -2.91
C VAL A 79 10.84 -10.25 -3.79
N ILE A 80 11.38 -10.13 -5.01
CA ILE A 80 11.53 -11.21 -5.97
C ILE A 80 13.01 -11.60 -5.98
N ASP A 81 13.34 -12.68 -5.27
CA ASP A 81 14.70 -13.22 -5.28
C ASP A 81 14.86 -14.20 -6.45
N LEU A 82 15.75 -13.88 -7.39
CA LEU A 82 16.16 -14.79 -8.47
C LEU A 82 17.24 -15.73 -7.94
N LEU A 83 16.90 -16.98 -7.61
CA LEU A 83 17.89 -17.97 -7.21
C LEU A 83 18.49 -18.66 -8.45
N PRO A 84 19.83 -18.75 -8.57
CA PRO A 84 20.45 -19.51 -9.64
C PRO A 84 20.13 -21.02 -9.47
N GLY A 85 19.37 -21.60 -10.41
CA GLY A 85 19.03 -23.02 -10.39
C GLY A 85 20.06 -23.91 -11.11
N PRO A 86 20.04 -25.23 -10.86
CA PRO A 86 20.98 -26.16 -11.49
C PRO A 86 20.77 -26.22 -13.02
N ALA A 87 21.88 -26.09 -13.76
CA ALA A 87 21.93 -26.01 -15.23
C ALA A 87 21.25 -27.17 -15.99
N VAL A 88 20.90 -28.25 -15.29
CA VAL A 88 20.30 -29.47 -15.86
C VAL A 88 18.80 -29.31 -16.16
N LEU A 89 18.12 -28.28 -15.62
CA LEU A 89 16.68 -28.06 -15.82
C LEU A 89 16.30 -26.65 -16.31
N GLY A 90 17.26 -25.76 -16.60
CA GLY A 90 16.97 -24.42 -17.13
C GLY A 90 16.02 -23.56 -16.28
N GLY A 91 15.77 -23.92 -15.02
CA GLY A 91 14.80 -23.26 -14.14
C GLY A 91 15.49 -22.38 -13.13
N VAL A 92 15.22 -21.07 -13.18
CA VAL A 92 15.46 -20.16 -12.07
C VAL A 92 14.40 -20.46 -11.01
N ASP A 93 14.81 -20.73 -9.76
CA ASP A 93 13.88 -20.91 -8.65
C ASP A 93 13.49 -19.51 -8.14
N HIS A 94 12.20 -19.25 -8.00
CA HIS A 94 11.65 -17.94 -7.63
C HIS A 94 11.12 -18.01 -6.21
N ASN A 95 11.70 -17.23 -5.30
CA ASN A 95 11.16 -17.07 -3.95
C ASN A 95 10.50 -15.69 -3.86
N ASP A 96 9.20 -15.65 -4.11
CA ASP A 96 8.42 -14.41 -4.00
C ASP A 96 7.98 -14.24 -2.54
N SER A 97 8.48 -13.19 -1.87
CA SER A 97 8.11 -12.87 -0.49
C SER A 97 7.51 -11.48 -0.38
N MET A 98 6.32 -11.37 0.19
CA MET A 98 5.74 -10.10 0.61
C MET A 98 6.17 -9.82 2.04
N ARG A 99 7.04 -8.83 2.21
CA ARG A 99 7.58 -8.45 3.52
C ARG A 99 6.81 -7.28 4.08
N GLU A 100 6.75 -7.22 5.40
CA GLU A 100 6.30 -6.01 6.09
C GLU A 100 7.27 -4.86 5.78
N ILE A 101 6.70 -3.68 5.61
CA ILE A 101 7.45 -2.48 5.24
C ILE A 101 7.18 -1.38 6.26
N GLU A 102 8.25 -0.79 6.76
CA GLU A 102 8.20 0.32 7.71
C GLU A 102 8.05 1.64 6.96
N LEU A 103 6.89 2.25 7.01
CA LEU A 103 6.58 3.52 6.33
C LEU A 103 6.41 4.64 7.36
N SER A 104 6.88 5.84 7.04
CA SER A 104 6.47 7.05 7.78
C SER A 104 4.97 7.32 7.62
N GLU A 105 4.41 8.19 8.45
CA GLU A 105 2.98 8.55 8.34
C GLU A 105 2.64 9.17 6.98
N GLU A 106 3.53 10.01 6.45
CA GLU A 106 3.39 10.64 5.13
C GLU A 106 3.39 9.59 4.01
N GLU A 107 4.34 8.64 4.06
CA GLU A 107 4.40 7.53 3.09
C GLU A 107 3.16 6.63 3.21
N MET A 108 2.74 6.29 4.44
CA MET A 108 1.57 5.45 4.69
C MET A 108 0.31 6.09 4.09
N GLU A 109 0.12 7.39 4.30
CA GLU A 109 -0.96 8.15 3.69
C GLU A 109 -0.88 8.14 2.16
N TRP A 110 0.29 8.45 1.61
CA TRP A 110 0.50 8.54 0.17
C TRP A 110 0.21 7.20 -0.53
N TYR A 111 0.83 6.11 -0.07
CA TYR A 111 0.66 4.77 -0.64
C TYR A 111 -0.77 4.25 -0.44
N THR A 112 -1.41 4.53 0.70
CA THR A 112 -2.81 4.15 0.93
C THR A 112 -3.75 4.85 -0.08
N ASN A 113 -3.57 6.15 -0.30
CA ASN A 113 -4.37 6.90 -1.27
C ASN A 113 -4.17 6.37 -2.70
N GLN A 114 -2.92 6.08 -3.05
CA GLN A 114 -2.59 5.55 -4.37
C GLN A 114 -3.22 4.16 -4.58
N GLY A 115 -3.09 3.27 -3.60
CA GLY A 115 -3.72 1.95 -3.62
C GLY A 115 -5.24 2.01 -3.74
N ILE A 116 -5.90 2.90 -3.00
CA ILE A 116 -7.36 3.10 -3.10
C ILE A 116 -7.74 3.54 -4.52
N SER A 117 -6.99 4.46 -5.12
CA SER A 117 -7.23 4.96 -6.48
C SER A 117 -7.16 3.84 -7.51
N ILE A 118 -6.09 3.04 -7.45
CA ILE A 118 -5.87 1.92 -8.39
C ILE A 118 -6.93 0.84 -8.19
N LEU A 119 -7.16 0.36 -6.95
CA LEU A 119 -8.15 -0.69 -6.70
C LEU A 119 -9.57 -0.24 -7.04
N SER A 120 -9.91 1.02 -6.79
CA SER A 120 -11.22 1.57 -7.20
C SER A 120 -11.39 1.55 -8.72
N THR A 121 -10.33 1.87 -9.47
CA THR A 121 -10.35 1.81 -10.94
C THR A 121 -10.57 0.38 -11.42
N LEU A 122 -9.80 -0.57 -10.90
CA LEU A 122 -9.95 -1.99 -11.22
C LEU A 122 -11.35 -2.53 -10.86
N LEU A 123 -11.92 -2.09 -9.73
CA LEU A 123 -13.26 -2.51 -9.33
C LEU A 123 -14.34 -1.95 -10.27
N ARG A 124 -14.22 -0.68 -10.69
CA ARG A 124 -15.11 -0.07 -11.69
C ARG A 124 -15.06 -0.84 -13.01
N GLU A 125 -13.87 -1.23 -13.46
CA GLU A 125 -13.72 -2.02 -14.68
C GLU A 125 -14.43 -3.38 -14.61
N ARG A 126 -14.57 -3.99 -13.42
CA ARG A 126 -15.33 -5.22 -13.25
C ARG A 126 -16.84 -5.02 -13.29
N ILE A 127 -17.34 -3.88 -12.82
CA ILE A 127 -18.78 -3.59 -12.80
C ILE A 127 -19.31 -3.32 -14.22
N VAL A 128 -18.47 -2.75 -15.09
CA VAL A 128 -18.86 -2.37 -16.47
C VAL A 128 -18.76 -3.54 -17.45
N ARG A 129 -18.04 -4.62 -17.09
CA ARG A 129 -17.94 -5.86 -17.89
C ARG A 129 -19.13 -6.77 -17.66
#